data_AF-A0A965XNR0-F1
#
_entry.id   AF-A0A965XNR0-F1
#
_cell.length_a   1.000
_cell.length_b   1.000
_cell.length_c   1.000
_cell.angle_alpha   90.00
_cell.angle_beta   90.00
_cell.angle_gamma   90.00
#
_symmetry.space_group_name_H-M   'P 1'
#
loop_
_entity.id
_entity.type
_entity.pdbx_description
1 polymer ?
#
loop_
_entity_poly.entity_id
_entity_poly.type
_entity_poly.pdbx_seq_one_letter_code
_entity_poly.pdbx_strand_id
1 'polypeptide(L)'
;MKIHPELIQGVQDHQADRKVRRPENDLFADLLNEKIAKSEKAAGPDPASVPSAPLAPGLLDIREVQAVEGVSSGREVMNSVDSLLDQWDRYAQGLQAPRPDLKSAYAQLKSIAENVQEVKKAMPEAGSPSVLKDMVEELDIMAVTEEIRINRGDYSPLI
;
A
#
# COMPACT_ATOMS: atom_id res chain seq x y z
N MET A 1 21.09 -20.23 42.63
CA MET A 1 19.85 -19.97 41.85
C MET A 1 19.00 -21.23 41.91
N LYS A 2 17.73 -21.13 42.33
CA LYS A 2 16.79 -22.26 42.34
C LYS A 2 15.94 -22.14 41.08
N ILE A 3 16.14 -23.04 40.11
CA ILE A 3 15.31 -23.10 38.90
C ILE A 3 14.13 -24.02 39.24
N HIS A 4 12.91 -23.51 39.13
CA HIS A 4 11.69 -24.25 39.44
C HIS A 4 11.23 -25.02 38.18
N PRO A 5 11.34 -26.37 38.14
CA PRO A 5 11.01 -27.19 36.96
C PRO A 5 9.50 -27.21 36.63
N GLU A 6 8.64 -26.86 37.59
CA GLU A 6 7.18 -26.84 37.46
C GLU A 6 6.67 -25.78 36.44
N LEU A 7 7.50 -24.79 36.08
CA LEU A 7 7.16 -23.75 35.08
C LEU A 7 7.33 -24.23 33.63
N ILE A 8 7.94 -25.41 33.41
CA ILE A 8 8.22 -25.93 32.06
C ILE A 8 6.99 -26.67 31.49
N GLN A 9 6.16 -27.26 32.36
CA GLN A 9 5.02 -28.08 31.95
C GLN A 9 3.93 -27.26 31.21
N GLY A 10 3.62 -26.05 31.71
CA GLY A 10 2.61 -25.19 31.10
C GLY A 10 2.95 -24.65 29.70
N VAL A 11 4.24 -24.63 29.33
CA VAL A 11 4.68 -24.25 27.98
C VAL A 11 4.46 -25.39 26.97
N GLN A 12 4.46 -26.65 27.43
CA GLN A 12 4.26 -27.80 26.57
C GLN A 12 2.78 -27.99 26.19
N ASP A 13 1.85 -27.69 27.10
CA ASP A 13 0.41 -27.70 26.82
C ASP A 13 0.01 -26.58 25.83
N HIS A 14 0.64 -25.41 25.92
CA HIS A 14 0.43 -24.31 24.96
C HIS A 14 0.94 -24.61 23.54
N GLN A 15 1.87 -25.56 23.37
CA GLN A 15 2.32 -25.99 22.04
C GLN A 15 1.41 -27.03 21.40
N ALA A 16 0.72 -27.84 22.19
CA ALA A 16 -0.23 -28.85 21.69
C ALA A 16 -1.49 -28.19 21.10
N ASP A 17 -1.98 -27.10 21.69
CA ASP A 17 -3.16 -26.36 21.21
C ASP A 17 -2.90 -25.61 19.87
N ARG A 18 -1.63 -25.24 19.62
CA ARG A 18 -1.21 -24.61 18.36
C ARG A 18 -1.24 -25.56 17.15
N LYS A 19 -1.25 -26.88 17.36
CA LYS A 19 -1.33 -27.88 16.27
C LYS A 19 -2.74 -28.11 15.75
N VAL A 20 -3.77 -27.76 16.52
CA VAL A 20 -5.19 -27.95 16.13
C VAL A 20 -5.73 -26.74 15.35
N ARG A 21 -5.11 -25.57 15.52
CA ARG A 21 -5.44 -24.38 14.74
C ARG A 21 -4.60 -24.36 13.47
N ARG A 22 -5.20 -24.82 12.36
CA ARG A 22 -4.68 -24.57 11.01
C ARG A 22 -4.31 -23.08 10.90
N PRO A 23 -3.07 -22.73 10.55
CA PRO A 23 -2.68 -21.32 10.42
C PRO A 23 -3.53 -20.69 9.31
N GLU A 24 -4.09 -19.50 9.55
CA GLU A 24 -4.89 -18.78 8.55
C GLU A 24 -4.14 -18.54 7.22
N ASN A 25 -2.81 -18.63 7.25
CA ASN A 25 -1.95 -18.60 6.08
C ASN A 25 -2.23 -19.74 5.08
N ASP A 26 -2.69 -20.91 5.55
CA ASP A 26 -3.04 -22.04 4.68
C ASP A 26 -4.37 -21.79 3.96
N LEU A 27 -5.32 -21.07 4.59
CA LEU A 27 -6.62 -20.74 3.98
C LEU A 27 -6.46 -19.77 2.81
N PHE A 28 -5.52 -18.84 2.91
CA PHE A 28 -5.18 -17.94 1.82
C PHE A 28 -4.50 -18.69 0.66
N ALA A 29 -3.58 -19.60 0.96
CA ALA A 29 -2.92 -20.43 -0.04
C ALA A 29 -3.91 -21.36 -0.77
N ASP A 30 -4.88 -21.91 -0.05
CA ASP A 30 -5.95 -22.74 -0.62
C ASP A 30 -6.87 -21.91 -1.56
N LEU A 31 -7.24 -20.68 -1.16
CA LEU A 31 -8.03 -19.78 -2.01
C LEU A 31 -7.28 -19.32 -3.26
N LEU A 32 -5.97 -19.10 -3.14
CA LEU A 32 -5.12 -18.75 -4.28
C LEU A 32 -5.04 -19.91 -5.28
N ASN A 33 -4.82 -21.13 -4.80
CA ASN A 33 -4.78 -22.33 -5.63
C ASN A 33 -6.14 -22.64 -6.28
N GLU A 34 -7.26 -22.45 -5.57
CA GLU A 34 -8.60 -22.63 -6.15
C GLU A 34 -8.82 -21.66 -7.32
N LYS A 35 -8.41 -20.40 -7.17
CA LYS A 35 -8.58 -19.39 -8.22
C LYS A 35 -7.68 -19.64 -9.43
N ILE A 36 -6.45 -20.10 -9.21
CA ILE A 36 -5.50 -20.48 -10.29
C ILE A 36 -6.02 -21.72 -11.04
N ALA A 37 -6.45 -22.77 -10.34
CA ALA A 37 -6.99 -23.97 -10.96
C ALA A 37 -8.29 -23.71 -11.73
N LYS A 38 -9.13 -22.79 -11.25
CA LYS A 38 -10.35 -22.35 -11.95
C LYS A 38 -10.03 -21.54 -13.22
N SER A 39 -8.92 -20.80 -13.24
CA SER A 39 -8.44 -20.12 -14.46
C SER A 39 -7.77 -21.06 -15.46
N GLU A 40 -7.11 -22.13 -15.02
CA GLU A 40 -6.49 -23.13 -15.91
C GLU A 40 -7.52 -24.07 -16.57
N LYS A 41 -8.66 -24.31 -15.91
CA LYS A 41 -9.75 -25.12 -16.50
C LYS A 41 -10.46 -24.45 -17.68
N ALA A 42 -10.09 -23.22 -18.03
CA ALA A 42 -10.56 -22.49 -19.20
C ALA A 42 -9.62 -22.59 -20.42
N ALA A 43 -8.50 -23.33 -20.36
CA ALA A 43 -7.54 -23.39 -21.47
C ALA A 43 -7.02 -24.81 -21.80
N GLY A 44 -7.78 -25.52 -22.67
CA GLY A 44 -7.30 -26.47 -23.71
C GLY A 44 -7.32 -27.98 -23.39
N PRO A 45 -7.21 -28.91 -24.39
CA PRO A 45 -7.27 -28.78 -25.87
C PRO A 45 -8.27 -29.75 -26.59
N ASP A 46 -8.63 -29.44 -27.85
CA ASP A 46 -9.49 -30.18 -28.82
C ASP A 46 -8.91 -31.54 -29.32
N PRO A 47 -9.55 -32.39 -30.20
CA PRO A 47 -10.83 -32.24 -30.96
C PRO A 47 -11.76 -33.48 -31.01
N ALA A 48 -13.09 -33.31 -31.13
CA ALA A 48 -13.97 -34.12 -32.00
C ALA A 48 -15.48 -33.75 -31.88
N SER A 49 -16.06 -33.36 -33.03
CA SER A 49 -17.47 -33.45 -33.46
C SER A 49 -18.62 -33.08 -32.51
N VAL A 50 -19.37 -32.02 -32.85
CA VAL A 50 -20.84 -31.96 -33.19
C VAL A 50 -21.39 -30.51 -33.04
N PRO A 51 -22.61 -30.20 -33.55
CA PRO A 51 -22.89 -29.36 -34.71
C PRO A 51 -23.11 -27.86 -34.40
N SER A 52 -23.05 -27.03 -35.44
CA SER A 52 -23.35 -25.59 -35.37
C SER A 52 -24.78 -25.30 -34.89
N ALA A 53 -24.90 -24.53 -33.82
CA ALA A 53 -26.11 -23.84 -33.38
C ALA A 53 -25.95 -22.32 -33.58
N PRO A 54 -27.03 -21.58 -33.87
CA PRO A 54 -26.95 -20.26 -34.48
C PRO A 54 -26.50 -19.18 -33.49
N LEU A 55 -25.77 -18.23 -34.08
CA LEU A 55 -25.26 -17.00 -33.50
C LEU A 55 -26.36 -16.21 -32.77
N ALA A 56 -26.21 -16.04 -31.45
CA ALA A 56 -26.85 -14.96 -30.71
C ALA A 56 -25.84 -13.80 -30.63
N PRO A 57 -26.13 -12.63 -31.20
CA PRO A 57 -25.22 -11.50 -31.15
C PRO A 57 -25.33 -10.77 -29.81
N GLY A 58 -24.19 -10.58 -29.14
CA GLY A 58 -23.94 -9.31 -28.46
C GLY A 58 -24.24 -9.19 -26.97
N LEU A 59 -23.85 -10.16 -26.12
CA LEU A 59 -23.89 -9.92 -24.67
C LEU A 59 -22.67 -10.39 -23.87
N LEU A 60 -21.51 -10.58 -24.53
CA LEU A 60 -20.29 -11.02 -23.87
C LEU A 60 -19.09 -10.45 -24.62
N ASP A 61 -18.69 -9.18 -24.43
CA ASP A 61 -17.27 -8.82 -24.61
C ASP A 61 -16.79 -7.41 -24.17
N ILE A 62 -17.26 -6.84 -23.06
CA ILE A 62 -16.65 -5.57 -22.57
C ILE A 62 -16.63 -5.50 -21.04
N ARG A 63 -16.00 -6.46 -20.35
CA ARG A 63 -15.79 -6.32 -18.89
C ARG A 63 -14.47 -6.85 -18.33
N GLU A 64 -13.57 -7.38 -19.17
CA GLU A 64 -12.35 -8.04 -18.66
C GLU A 64 -11.07 -7.22 -18.79
N VAL A 65 -11.06 -6.10 -19.54
CA VAL A 65 -9.85 -5.28 -19.71
C VAL A 65 -9.57 -4.36 -18.50
N GLN A 66 -10.55 -4.11 -17.64
CA GLN A 66 -10.44 -3.12 -16.56
C GLN A 66 -9.66 -3.62 -15.32
N ALA A 67 -9.43 -4.92 -15.19
CA ALA A 67 -8.79 -5.50 -14.00
C ALA A 67 -7.25 -5.43 -14.02
N VAL A 68 -6.64 -5.27 -15.20
CA VAL A 68 -5.16 -5.22 -15.34
C VAL A 68 -4.63 -3.79 -15.13
N GLU A 69 -5.37 -2.76 -15.52
CA GLU A 69 -4.98 -1.35 -15.31
C GLU A 69 -5.03 -0.92 -13.83
N GLY A 70 -5.92 -1.53 -13.03
CA GLY A 70 -6.09 -1.21 -11.61
C GLY A 70 -4.92 -1.64 -10.71
N VAL A 71 -4.20 -2.72 -11.06
CA VAL A 71 -3.06 -3.21 -10.26
C VAL A 71 -1.80 -2.38 -10.50
N SER A 72 -1.58 -1.93 -11.74
CA SER A 72 -0.44 -1.08 -12.11
C SER A 72 -0.55 0.31 -11.47
N SER A 73 -1.74 0.93 -11.55
CA SER A 73 -2.00 2.26 -10.98
C SER A 73 -1.85 2.30 -9.46
N GLY A 74 -2.31 1.27 -8.74
CA GLY A 74 -2.13 1.18 -7.28
C GLY A 74 -0.65 1.10 -6.85
N ARG A 75 0.19 0.38 -7.62
CA ARG A 75 1.62 0.25 -7.31
C ARG A 75 2.37 1.56 -7.60
N GLU A 76 2.00 2.28 -8.64
CA GLU A 76 2.57 3.59 -8.97
C GLU A 76 2.25 4.62 -7.88
N VAL A 77 0.99 4.69 -7.43
CA VAL A 77 0.59 5.56 -6.30
C VAL A 77 1.40 5.23 -5.04
N MET A 78 1.55 3.94 -4.71
CA MET A 78 2.32 3.52 -3.54
C MET A 78 3.78 3.97 -3.62
N ASN A 79 4.43 3.82 -4.78
CA ASN A 79 5.80 4.28 -4.99
C ASN A 79 5.92 5.81 -4.87
N SER A 80 4.91 6.55 -5.32
CA SER A 80 4.89 8.02 -5.18
C SER A 80 4.73 8.45 -3.72
N VAL A 81 3.91 7.73 -2.94
CA VAL A 81 3.79 7.96 -1.49
C VAL A 81 5.12 7.66 -0.79
N ASP A 82 5.80 6.57 -1.15
CA ASP A 82 7.11 6.22 -0.58
C ASP A 82 8.16 7.31 -0.87
N SER A 83 8.20 7.80 -2.11
CA SER A 83 9.04 8.93 -2.52
C SER A 83 8.72 10.21 -1.74
N LEU A 84 7.44 10.48 -1.45
CA LEU A 84 7.04 11.62 -0.62
C LEU A 84 7.56 11.48 0.81
N LEU A 85 7.48 10.30 1.41
CA LEU A 85 8.00 10.05 2.76
C LEU A 85 9.52 10.24 2.82
N ASP A 86 10.24 9.77 1.79
CA ASP A 86 11.68 10.03 1.64
C ASP A 86 12.02 11.52 1.57
N GLN A 87 11.20 12.31 0.86
CA GLN A 87 11.40 13.76 0.78
C GLN A 87 11.18 14.44 2.14
N TRP A 88 10.16 14.00 2.89
CA TRP A 88 9.90 14.46 4.25
C TRP A 88 11.03 14.14 5.21
N ASP A 89 11.64 12.95 5.11
CA ASP A 89 12.80 12.59 5.93
C ASP A 89 14.00 13.48 5.61
N ARG A 90 14.31 13.69 4.32
CA ARG A 90 15.39 14.61 3.90
C ARG A 90 15.15 16.04 4.37
N TYR A 91 13.91 16.51 4.29
CA TYR A 91 13.50 17.80 4.82
C TYR A 91 13.79 17.89 6.33
N ALA A 92 13.32 16.92 7.11
CA ALA A 92 13.52 16.87 8.55
C ALA A 92 15.02 16.82 8.94
N GLN A 93 15.83 16.05 8.20
CA GLN A 93 17.27 16.00 8.39
C GLN A 93 17.94 17.36 8.10
N GLY A 94 17.49 18.05 7.05
CA GLY A 94 17.96 19.40 6.70
C GLY A 94 17.69 20.43 7.80
N LEU A 95 16.56 20.30 8.50
CA LEU A 95 16.19 21.17 9.62
C LEU A 95 16.98 20.90 10.90
N GLN A 96 17.45 19.67 11.12
CA GLN A 96 18.24 19.31 12.31
C GLN A 96 19.70 19.79 12.24
N ALA A 97 20.13 20.35 11.11
CA ALA A 97 21.48 20.88 10.97
C ALA A 97 21.73 22.05 11.96
N PRO A 98 22.97 22.24 12.46
CA PRO A 98 23.30 23.32 13.41
C PRO A 98 22.99 24.75 12.89
N ARG A 99 22.92 24.92 11.58
CA ARG A 99 22.46 26.14 10.89
C ARG A 99 21.61 25.69 9.71
N PRO A 100 20.30 25.50 9.92
CA PRO A 100 19.42 25.06 8.84
C PRO A 100 19.29 26.17 7.80
N ASP A 101 19.46 25.82 6.52
CA ASP A 101 19.18 26.74 5.43
C ASP A 101 17.66 26.76 5.17
N LEU A 102 16.97 27.70 5.82
CA LEU A 102 15.52 27.85 5.74
C LEU A 102 15.03 28.11 4.31
N LYS A 103 15.85 28.73 3.46
CA LYS A 103 15.46 28.96 2.06
C LYS A 103 15.43 27.65 1.28
N SER A 104 16.45 26.81 1.47
CA SER A 104 16.49 25.48 0.86
C SER A 104 15.42 24.56 1.45
N ALA A 105 15.17 24.62 2.76
CA ALA A 105 14.09 23.89 3.41
C ALA A 105 12.71 24.29 2.87
N TYR A 106 12.46 25.59 2.68
CA TYR A 106 11.22 26.08 2.08
C TYR A 106 11.06 25.59 0.63
N ALA A 107 12.13 25.60 -0.17
CA ALA A 107 12.08 25.09 -1.53
C ALA A 107 11.76 23.58 -1.57
N GLN A 108 12.34 22.79 -0.65
CA GLN A 108 12.02 21.37 -0.50
C GLN A 108 10.56 21.17 -0.07
N LEU A 109 10.09 21.93 0.91
CA LEU A 109 8.71 21.86 1.38
C LEU A 109 7.70 22.17 0.27
N LYS A 110 8.00 23.17 -0.57
CA LYS A 110 7.16 23.51 -1.72
C LYS A 110 7.10 22.35 -2.73
N SER A 111 8.24 21.71 -3.00
CA SER A 111 8.28 20.54 -3.87
C SER A 111 7.48 19.37 -3.29
N ILE A 112 7.55 19.15 -1.97
CA ILE A 112 6.74 18.15 -1.28
C ILE A 112 5.25 18.46 -1.45
N ALA A 113 4.82 19.70 -1.19
CA ALA A 113 3.43 20.10 -1.34
C ALA A 113 2.90 19.90 -2.78
N GLU A 114 3.71 20.26 -3.79
CA GLU A 114 3.38 20.01 -5.20
C GLU A 114 3.22 18.50 -5.49
N ASN A 115 4.15 17.67 -5.02
CA ASN A 115 4.11 16.23 -5.19
C ASN A 115 2.92 15.57 -4.47
N VAL A 116 2.55 16.04 -3.28
CA VAL A 116 1.35 15.56 -2.55
C VAL A 116 0.09 15.82 -3.38
N GLN A 117 -0.02 17.00 -3.99
CA GLN A 117 -1.15 17.33 -4.86
C GLN A 117 -1.18 16.49 -6.14
N GLU A 118 -0.03 16.14 -6.70
CA GLU A 118 0.06 15.21 -7.82
C GLU A 118 -0.41 13.80 -7.45
N VAL A 119 0.03 13.27 -6.31
CA VAL A 119 -0.41 11.97 -5.80
C VAL A 119 -1.91 11.96 -5.53
N LYS A 120 -2.44 13.01 -4.91
CA LYS A 120 -3.88 13.17 -4.65
C LYS A 120 -4.71 13.17 -5.93
N LYS A 121 -4.21 13.74 -7.02
CA LYS A 121 -4.85 13.71 -8.35
C LYS A 121 -4.71 12.38 -9.07
N ALA A 122 -3.60 11.68 -8.87
CA ALA A 122 -3.32 10.38 -9.48
C ALA A 122 -4.06 9.22 -8.77
N MET A 123 -4.51 9.42 -7.53
CA MET A 123 -5.28 8.43 -6.80
C MET A 123 -6.66 8.20 -7.41
N PRO A 124 -7.02 6.95 -7.77
CA PRO A 124 -8.38 6.64 -8.19
C PRO A 124 -9.33 6.73 -6.99
N GLU A 125 -10.40 7.53 -7.13
CA GLU A 125 -11.47 7.66 -6.12
C GLU A 125 -12.18 6.33 -5.81
N ALA A 126 -12.23 5.43 -6.79
CA ALA A 126 -12.75 4.08 -6.65
C ALA A 126 -11.61 3.06 -6.65
N GLY A 127 -11.35 2.42 -5.50
CA GLY A 127 -10.40 1.31 -5.39
C GLY A 127 -9.12 1.60 -4.59
N SER A 128 -8.86 2.85 -4.24
CA SER A 128 -7.76 3.17 -3.31
C SER A 128 -8.12 2.73 -1.88
N PRO A 129 -7.21 2.06 -1.14
CA PRO A 129 -7.36 1.83 0.29
C PRO A 129 -7.61 3.15 1.02
N SER A 130 -8.60 3.21 1.92
CA SER A 130 -8.90 4.42 2.70
C SER A 130 -7.68 4.95 3.45
N VAL A 131 -6.86 4.03 3.99
CA VAL A 131 -5.62 4.34 4.69
C VAL A 131 -4.64 5.16 3.84
N LEU A 132 -4.50 4.86 2.55
CA LEU A 132 -3.60 5.63 1.67
C LEU A 132 -4.14 7.05 1.43
N LYS A 133 -5.46 7.20 1.33
CA LYS A 133 -6.10 8.52 1.17
C LYS A 133 -5.90 9.36 2.43
N ASP A 134 -6.08 8.75 3.60
CA ASP A 134 -5.87 9.40 4.90
C ASP A 134 -4.40 9.82 5.08
N MET A 135 -3.45 8.97 4.66
CA MET A 135 -2.02 9.31 4.69
C MET A 135 -1.68 10.50 3.80
N VAL A 136 -2.16 10.52 2.55
CA VAL A 136 -1.89 11.63 1.62
C VAL A 136 -2.51 12.92 2.13
N GLU A 137 -3.71 12.85 2.73
CA GLU A 137 -4.35 14.01 3.37
C GLU A 137 -3.55 14.52 4.57
N GLU A 138 -3.05 13.64 5.42
CA GLU A 138 -2.20 14.03 6.55
C GLU A 138 -0.89 14.69 6.07
N LEU A 139 -0.28 14.17 4.99
CA LEU A 139 0.91 14.78 4.39
C LEU A 139 0.61 16.18 3.83
N ASP A 140 -0.59 16.41 3.28
CA ASP A 140 -1.05 17.71 2.80
C ASP A 140 -1.19 18.70 3.98
N ILE A 141 -1.86 18.28 5.05
CA ILE A 141 -2.02 19.06 6.28
C ILE A 141 -0.67 19.40 6.90
N MET A 142 0.25 18.43 6.96
CA MET A 142 1.61 18.65 7.43
C MET A 142 2.36 19.67 6.58
N ALA A 143 2.27 19.57 5.25
CA ALA A 143 2.94 20.51 4.34
C ALA A 143 2.48 21.95 4.57
N VAL A 144 1.17 22.17 4.67
CA VAL A 144 0.58 23.49 4.94
C VAL A 144 0.98 24.01 6.32
N THR A 145 0.93 23.15 7.34
CA THR A 145 1.30 23.53 8.71
C THR A 145 2.76 23.95 8.77
N GLU A 146 3.64 23.21 8.09
CA GLU A 146 5.06 23.49 8.04
C GLU A 146 5.37 24.79 7.30
N GLU A 147 4.62 25.10 6.23
CA GLU A 147 4.77 26.35 5.50
C GLU A 147 4.46 27.54 6.40
N ILE A 148 3.40 27.43 7.20
CA ILE A 148 3.04 28.45 8.20
C ILE A 148 4.16 28.59 9.25
N ARG A 149 4.72 27.47 9.74
CA ARG A 149 5.83 27.50 10.72
C ARG A 149 7.07 28.20 10.17
N ILE A 150 7.45 27.91 8.91
CA ILE A 150 8.61 28.55 8.27
C ILE A 150 8.36 30.04 8.10
N ASN A 151 7.18 30.42 7.58
CA ASN A 151 6.81 31.82 7.35
C ASN A 151 6.72 32.63 8.65
N ARG A 152 6.36 31.98 9.76
CA ARG A 152 6.35 32.59 11.11
C ARG A 152 7.75 32.76 11.70
N GLY A 153 8.74 32.04 11.18
CA GLY A 153 10.12 32.07 11.66
C GLY A 153 10.37 31.19 12.89
N ASP A 154 9.55 30.16 13.13
CA ASP A 154 9.68 29.26 14.29
C ASP A 154 11.00 28.47 14.33
N TYR A 155 11.70 28.40 13.20
CA TYR A 155 12.99 27.73 13.06
C TYR A 155 14.19 28.64 13.32
N SER A 156 13.95 29.89 13.77
CA SER A 156 15.05 30.71 14.27
C SER A 156 15.62 30.03 15.52
N PRO A 157 16.95 29.83 15.60
CA PRO A 157 17.54 29.41 16.87
C PRO A 157 17.18 30.45 17.94
N LEU A 158 16.76 29.97 19.11
CA LEU A 158 16.69 30.77 20.33
C LEU A 158 18.07 31.41 20.52
N ILE A 159 18.16 32.73 20.31
CA ILE A 159 19.33 33.55 20.62
C ILE A 159 19.30 33.88 22.11
#